data_AF-A0A944BKZ9-F1
#
_entry.id   AF-A0A944BKZ9-F1
#
_cell.length_a   1.000
_cell.length_b   1.000
_cell.length_c   1.000
_cell.angle_alpha   90.00
_cell.angle_beta   90.00
_cell.angle_gamma   90.00
#
_symmetry.space_group_name_H-M   'P 1'
#
loop_
_entity.id
_entity.type
_entity.pdbx_description
1 polymer ?
#
loop_
_entity_poly.entity_id
_entity_poly.type
_entity_poly.pdbx_seq_one_letter_code
_entity_poly.pdbx_strand_id
1 'polypeptide(L)'
;MKNFQLLSLIVIAALALGFNSCGTGAAEESLKQENDSLRNVIVNLESSVDGYFKEMNEIADNIDRMKSIEGYLDHQSNIDGISTDPSQRIQDNLDVLNKLMEENNEKIKNLNKKLQNSGIKISSLQKQIAKLTSDNEALASEIVNVKRRLEEQNLIIASQADSINSMIDKNDALAAQNEETTNKLIQTTDELYEAYYVMGTSKELKAQGIVPKGIG
;
A
#
# COMPACT_ATOMS: atom_id res chain seq x y z
N MET A 1 -45.63 -69.31 69.64
CA MET A 1 -45.14 -69.36 68.24
C MET A 1 -45.76 -68.28 67.33
N LYS A 2 -47.05 -67.93 67.46
CA LYS A 2 -47.69 -66.88 66.63
C LYS A 2 -47.07 -65.47 66.76
N ASN A 3 -46.59 -65.10 67.95
CA ASN A 3 -46.02 -63.77 68.20
C ASN A 3 -44.64 -63.56 67.57
N PHE A 4 -43.88 -64.64 67.34
CA PHE A 4 -42.57 -64.59 66.69
C PHE A 4 -42.69 -64.43 65.16
N GLN A 5 -43.74 -65.02 64.57
CA GLN A 5 -44.05 -64.83 63.15
C GLN A 5 -44.58 -63.42 62.85
N LEU A 6 -45.34 -62.82 63.76
CA LEU A 6 -45.83 -61.44 63.62
C LEU A 6 -44.67 -60.43 63.66
N LEU A 7 -43.68 -60.64 64.53
CA LEU A 7 -42.48 -59.80 64.65
C LEU A 7 -41.58 -59.90 63.42
N SER A 8 -41.41 -61.11 62.87
CA SER A 8 -40.67 -61.34 61.61
C SER A 8 -41.31 -60.62 60.41
N LEU A 9 -42.64 -60.62 60.32
CA LEU A 9 -43.38 -59.99 59.23
C LEU A 9 -43.31 -58.45 59.27
N ILE A 10 -43.29 -57.86 60.47
CA ILE A 10 -43.15 -56.41 60.67
C ILE A 10 -41.73 -55.93 60.31
N VAL A 11 -40.69 -56.72 60.64
CA VAL A 11 -39.30 -56.38 60.30
C VAL A 11 -39.05 -56.43 58.80
N ILE A 12 -39.65 -57.40 58.08
CA ILE A 12 -39.54 -57.52 56.62
C ILE A 12 -40.31 -56.38 55.91
N ALA A 13 -41.49 -55.98 56.43
CA ALA A 13 -42.24 -54.84 55.90
C ALA A 13 -41.54 -53.49 56.15
N ALA A 14 -40.87 -53.32 57.30
CA ALA A 14 -40.07 -52.13 57.60
C ALA A 14 -38.79 -52.04 56.74
N LEU A 15 -38.16 -53.18 56.41
CA LEU A 15 -37.04 -53.21 55.47
C LEU A 15 -37.47 -52.94 54.02
N ALA A 16 -38.67 -53.36 53.61
CA ALA A 16 -39.20 -53.10 52.26
C ALA A 16 -39.60 -51.62 52.04
N LEU A 17 -39.99 -50.91 53.10
CA LEU A 17 -40.30 -49.48 53.06
C LEU A 17 -39.05 -48.58 53.14
N GLY A 18 -37.90 -49.12 53.56
CA GLY A 18 -36.63 -48.40 53.66
C GLY A 18 -35.85 -48.23 52.35
N PHE A 19 -36.25 -48.91 51.26
CA PHE A 19 -35.53 -48.88 49.98
C PHE A 19 -36.13 -47.99 48.88
N ASN A 20 -37.25 -47.31 49.13
CA ASN A 20 -37.89 -46.43 48.15
C ASN A 20 -37.74 -44.93 48.45
N SER A 21 -36.94 -44.55 49.47
CA SER A 21 -36.73 -43.15 49.85
C SER A 21 -35.24 -42.82 49.93
N CYS A 22 -34.51 -43.10 48.85
CA CYS A 22 -33.10 -42.73 48.73
C CYS A 22 -32.89 -41.88 47.47
N GLY A 23 -33.10 -40.56 47.63
CA GLY A 23 -32.44 -39.40 47.00
C GLY A 23 -31.79 -39.42 45.61
N THR A 24 -32.03 -40.39 44.71
CA THR A 24 -31.33 -40.47 43.42
C THR A 24 -31.79 -39.42 42.40
N GLY A 25 -33.05 -38.95 42.48
CA GLY A 25 -33.58 -37.95 41.54
C GLY A 25 -32.88 -36.59 41.60
N ALA A 26 -32.57 -36.09 42.80
CA ALA A 26 -31.91 -34.78 42.96
C ALA A 26 -30.44 -34.80 42.50
N ALA A 27 -29.73 -35.92 42.74
CA ALA A 27 -28.37 -36.11 42.26
C ALA A 27 -28.31 -36.33 40.74
N GLU A 28 -29.29 -37.03 40.16
CA GLU A 28 -29.39 -37.21 38.71
C GLU A 28 -29.75 -35.90 37.99
N GLU A 29 -30.63 -35.09 38.60
CA GLU A 29 -31.01 -33.78 38.07
C GLU A 29 -29.84 -32.77 38.15
N SER A 30 -29.07 -32.76 39.23
CA SER A 30 -27.85 -31.94 39.31
C SER A 30 -26.80 -32.37 38.29
N LEU A 31 -26.62 -33.68 38.07
CA LEU A 31 -25.70 -34.20 37.06
C LEU A 31 -26.15 -33.85 35.63
N LYS A 32 -27.47 -33.87 35.35
CA LYS A 32 -28.01 -33.41 34.06
C LYS A 32 -27.80 -31.91 33.87
N GLN A 33 -28.08 -31.08 34.88
CA GLN A 33 -27.84 -29.65 34.82
C GLN A 33 -26.35 -29.31 34.60
N GLU A 34 -25.44 -30.02 35.27
CA GLU A 34 -24.01 -29.86 35.06
C GLU A 34 -23.59 -30.31 33.65
N ASN A 35 -24.14 -31.42 33.14
CA ASN A 35 -23.89 -31.87 31.77
C ASN A 35 -24.37 -30.85 30.73
N ASP A 36 -25.59 -30.32 30.90
CA ASP A 36 -26.16 -29.31 30.02
C ASP A 36 -25.35 -28.01 30.07
N SER A 37 -24.90 -27.60 31.26
CA SER A 37 -24.00 -26.46 31.43
C SER A 37 -22.67 -26.66 30.69
N LEU A 38 -22.02 -27.83 30.86
CA LEU A 38 -20.78 -28.15 30.16
C LEU A 38 -20.97 -28.20 28.64
N ARG A 39 -22.09 -28.75 28.16
CA ARG A 39 -22.45 -28.76 26.73
C ARG A 39 -22.57 -27.34 26.18
N ASN A 40 -23.24 -26.45 26.90
CA ASN A 40 -23.37 -25.04 26.50
C ASN A 40 -21.99 -24.35 26.45
N VAL A 41 -21.10 -24.62 27.41
CA VAL A 41 -19.73 -24.08 27.39
C VAL A 41 -18.95 -24.58 26.17
N ILE A 42 -19.06 -25.87 25.83
CA ILE A 42 -18.40 -26.44 24.65
C ILE A 42 -18.92 -25.80 23.36
N VAL A 43 -20.24 -25.68 23.20
CA VAL A 43 -20.85 -25.05 22.01
C VAL A 43 -20.41 -23.59 21.87
N ASN A 44 -20.38 -22.84 22.97
CA ASN A 44 -19.90 -21.45 22.98
C ASN A 44 -18.41 -21.35 22.64
N LEU A 45 -17.59 -22.28 23.13
CA LEU A 45 -16.17 -22.34 22.82
C LEU A 45 -15.94 -22.67 21.34
N GLU A 46 -16.66 -23.64 20.79
CA GLU A 46 -16.57 -24.02 19.38
C GLU A 46 -16.97 -22.87 18.46
N SER A 47 -18.10 -22.22 18.75
CA SER A 47 -18.53 -21.01 18.03
C SER A 47 -17.51 -19.86 18.14
N SER A 48 -16.89 -19.70 19.30
CA SER A 48 -15.84 -18.69 19.49
C SER A 48 -14.61 -19.00 18.64
N VAL A 49 -14.15 -20.25 18.66
CA VAL A 49 -12.99 -20.73 17.88
C VAL A 49 -13.23 -20.57 16.38
N ASP A 50 -14.41 -20.91 15.88
CA ASP A 50 -14.80 -20.68 14.49
C ASP A 50 -14.75 -19.18 14.13
N GLY A 51 -15.25 -18.32 15.02
CA GLY A 51 -15.15 -16.87 14.87
C GLY A 51 -13.71 -16.35 14.76
N TYR A 52 -12.77 -16.87 15.55
CA TYR A 52 -11.35 -16.53 15.43
C TYR A 52 -10.81 -16.92 14.05
N PHE A 53 -11.08 -18.15 13.60
CA PHE A 53 -10.58 -18.62 12.31
C PHE A 53 -11.14 -17.81 11.14
N LYS A 54 -12.42 -17.42 11.20
CA LYS A 54 -13.01 -16.55 10.19
C LYS A 54 -12.30 -15.20 10.08
N GLU A 55 -12.12 -14.51 11.21
CA GLU A 55 -11.41 -13.22 11.23
C GLU A 55 -9.94 -13.35 10.81
N MET A 56 -9.28 -14.44 11.19
CA MET A 56 -7.90 -14.73 10.78
C MET A 56 -7.78 -14.99 9.28
N ASN A 57 -8.74 -15.69 8.68
CA ASN A 57 -8.79 -15.89 7.24
C ASN A 57 -9.02 -14.56 6.51
N GLU A 58 -9.92 -13.71 6.99
CA GLU A 58 -10.13 -12.38 6.40
C GLU A 58 -8.85 -11.52 6.45
N ILE A 59 -8.08 -11.57 7.55
CA ILE A 59 -6.77 -10.89 7.63
C ILE A 59 -5.78 -11.49 6.62
N ALA A 60 -5.72 -12.82 6.51
CA ALA A 60 -4.83 -13.50 5.57
C ALA A 60 -5.15 -13.15 4.12
N ASP A 61 -6.42 -13.15 3.74
CA ASP A 61 -6.89 -12.75 2.41
C ASP A 61 -6.52 -11.29 2.10
N ASN A 62 -6.69 -10.40 3.08
CA ASN A 62 -6.26 -9.01 2.97
C ASN A 62 -4.73 -8.89 2.80
N ILE A 63 -3.94 -9.66 3.54
CA ILE A 63 -2.47 -9.69 3.42
C ILE A 63 -2.06 -10.15 2.02
N ASP A 64 -2.68 -11.19 1.48
CA ASP A 64 -2.35 -11.71 0.14
C ASP A 64 -2.75 -10.72 -0.96
N ARG A 65 -3.89 -10.03 -0.79
CA ARG A 65 -4.27 -8.93 -1.67
C ARG A 65 -3.29 -7.76 -1.59
N MET A 66 -2.85 -7.39 -0.40
CA MET A 66 -1.85 -6.33 -0.21
C MET A 66 -0.52 -6.69 -0.85
N LYS A 67 -0.02 -7.93 -0.67
CA LYS A 67 1.20 -8.43 -1.33
C LYS A 67 1.09 -8.39 -2.85
N SER A 68 -0.08 -8.73 -3.39
CA SER A 68 -0.31 -8.68 -4.83
C SER A 68 -0.17 -7.24 -5.33
N ILE A 69 -0.85 -6.29 -4.69
CA ILE A 69 -0.78 -4.85 -5.05
C ILE A 69 0.65 -4.33 -4.90
N GLU A 70 1.31 -4.62 -3.79
CA GLU A 70 2.69 -4.20 -3.52
C GLU A 70 3.65 -4.76 -4.58
N GLY A 71 3.53 -6.05 -4.94
CA GLY A 71 4.30 -6.64 -6.03
C GLY A 71 4.07 -5.96 -7.38
N TYR A 72 2.83 -5.54 -7.69
CA TYR A 72 2.56 -4.73 -8.88
C TYR A 72 3.25 -3.35 -8.82
N LEU A 73 3.29 -2.70 -7.65
CA LEU A 73 3.95 -1.41 -7.47
C LEU A 73 5.46 -1.52 -7.66
N ASP A 74 6.09 -2.58 -7.14
CA ASP A 74 7.54 -2.78 -7.30
C ASP A 74 7.92 -3.04 -8.76
N HIS A 75 7.10 -3.78 -9.51
CA HIS A 75 7.36 -4.06 -10.94
C HIS A 75 7.05 -2.86 -11.85
N GLN A 76 6.00 -2.07 -11.58
CA GLN A 76 5.70 -0.86 -12.36
C GLN A 76 6.77 0.23 -12.21
N SER A 77 7.46 0.27 -11.08
CA SER A 77 8.58 1.21 -10.88
C SER A 77 9.76 0.98 -11.83
N ASN A 78 9.79 -0.15 -12.56
CA ASN A 78 10.86 -0.56 -13.47
C ASN A 78 10.48 -0.53 -14.97
N ILE A 79 9.26 -0.11 -15.34
CA ILE A 79 8.83 -0.08 -16.76
C ILE A 79 8.81 1.37 -17.26
N ASP A 80 9.79 1.66 -18.12
CA ASP A 80 9.96 2.90 -18.84
C ASP A 80 8.69 3.37 -19.58
N GLY A 81 8.27 4.61 -19.29
CA GLY A 81 8.01 5.63 -20.32
C GLY A 81 6.73 5.61 -21.14
N ILE A 82 5.80 4.65 -21.02
CA ILE A 82 4.62 4.58 -21.92
C ILE A 82 3.32 4.28 -21.17
N SER A 83 2.90 5.18 -20.28
CA SER A 83 1.49 5.34 -19.90
C SER A 83 1.31 6.71 -19.28
N THR A 84 0.19 7.38 -19.55
CA THR A 84 -0.08 8.76 -19.15
C THR A 84 -0.48 8.94 -17.69
N ASP A 85 -0.47 7.92 -16.83
CA ASP A 85 -0.65 8.17 -15.39
C ASP A 85 -0.08 7.11 -14.42
N PRO A 86 1.23 6.80 -14.44
CA PRO A 86 1.82 5.84 -13.51
C PRO A 86 1.74 6.37 -12.07
N SER A 87 1.92 7.66 -11.86
CA SER A 87 1.89 8.30 -10.54
C SER A 87 0.52 8.23 -9.87
N GLN A 88 -0.57 8.56 -10.58
CA GLN A 88 -1.92 8.42 -9.99
C GLN A 88 -2.25 6.97 -9.68
N ARG A 89 -1.88 6.02 -10.55
CA ARG A 89 -2.12 4.60 -10.29
C ARG A 89 -1.37 4.10 -9.07
N ILE A 90 -0.14 4.58 -8.84
CA ILE A 90 0.62 4.25 -7.63
C ILE A 90 -0.10 4.85 -6.40
N GLN A 91 -0.58 6.09 -6.48
CA GLN A 91 -1.33 6.74 -5.39
C GLN A 91 -2.62 5.98 -5.06
N ASP A 92 -3.43 5.64 -6.06
CA ASP A 92 -4.69 4.88 -5.87
C ASP A 92 -4.43 3.53 -5.20
N ASN A 93 -3.38 2.82 -5.64
CA ASN A 93 -2.99 1.55 -5.04
C ASN A 93 -2.50 1.73 -3.59
N LEU A 94 -1.74 2.79 -3.30
CA LEU A 94 -1.30 3.12 -1.94
C LEU A 94 -2.49 3.42 -1.02
N ASP A 95 -3.55 4.06 -1.52
CA ASP A 95 -4.77 4.31 -0.76
C ASP A 95 -5.51 3.01 -0.43
N VAL A 96 -5.63 2.10 -1.40
CA VAL A 96 -6.19 0.76 -1.17
C VAL A 96 -5.35 -0.01 -0.14
N LEU A 97 -4.02 0.03 -0.25
CA LEU A 97 -3.11 -0.60 0.70
C LEU A 97 -3.28 -0.03 2.11
N ASN A 98 -3.38 1.29 2.26
CA ASN A 98 -3.59 1.94 3.56
C ASN A 98 -4.91 1.50 4.20
N LYS A 99 -5.99 1.43 3.41
CA LYS A 99 -7.29 0.99 3.91
C LYS A 99 -7.26 -0.46 4.38
N LEU A 100 -6.72 -1.38 3.59
CA LEU A 100 -6.60 -2.79 3.97
C LEU A 100 -5.71 -2.97 5.21
N MET A 101 -4.66 -2.16 5.31
CA MET A 101 -3.75 -2.15 6.46
C MET A 101 -4.47 -1.70 7.75
N GLU A 102 -5.27 -0.64 7.67
CA GLU A 102 -6.10 -0.16 8.80
C GLU A 102 -7.10 -1.23 9.23
N GLU A 103 -7.85 -1.81 8.28
CA GLU A 103 -8.80 -2.90 8.54
C GLU A 103 -8.12 -4.10 9.23
N ASN A 104 -6.94 -4.51 8.77
CA ASN A 104 -6.19 -5.60 9.37
C ASN A 104 -5.71 -5.28 10.79
N ASN A 105 -5.20 -4.06 11.02
CA ASN A 105 -4.77 -3.63 12.35
C ASN A 105 -5.93 -3.66 13.35
N GLU A 106 -7.12 -3.22 12.94
CA GLU A 106 -8.31 -3.30 13.79
C GLU A 106 -8.72 -4.75 14.09
N LYS A 107 -8.75 -5.62 13.06
CA LYS A 107 -9.08 -7.04 13.24
C LYS A 107 -8.08 -7.75 14.16
N ILE A 108 -6.77 -7.53 13.95
CA ILE A 108 -5.71 -8.09 14.80
C ILE A 108 -5.86 -7.61 16.26
N LYS A 109 -6.14 -6.32 16.47
CA LYS A 109 -6.38 -5.77 17.81
C LYS A 109 -7.61 -6.41 18.46
N ASN A 110 -8.69 -6.60 17.70
CA ASN A 110 -9.90 -7.25 18.18
C ASN A 110 -9.67 -8.73 18.53
N LEU A 111 -8.96 -9.48 17.69
CA LEU A 111 -8.56 -10.87 17.96
C LEU A 111 -7.73 -10.98 19.24
N ASN A 112 -6.73 -10.12 19.41
CA ASN A 112 -5.91 -10.09 20.62
C ASN A 112 -6.74 -9.80 21.87
N LYS A 113 -7.65 -8.82 21.81
CA LYS A 113 -8.54 -8.47 22.92
C LYS A 113 -9.50 -9.62 23.27
N LYS A 114 -10.11 -10.25 22.26
CA LYS A 114 -10.98 -11.42 22.46
C LYS A 114 -10.20 -12.57 23.09
N LEU A 115 -9.00 -12.84 22.60
CA LEU A 115 -8.15 -13.94 23.09
C LEU A 115 -7.76 -13.72 24.55
N GLN A 116 -7.35 -12.49 24.91
CA GLN A 116 -7.05 -12.12 26.29
C GLN A 116 -8.27 -12.25 27.22
N ASN A 117 -9.44 -11.79 26.79
CA ASN A 117 -10.66 -11.79 27.60
C ASN A 117 -11.31 -13.18 27.74
N SER A 118 -11.12 -14.05 26.76
CA SER A 118 -11.74 -15.38 26.74
C SER A 118 -11.09 -16.40 27.68
N GLY A 119 -9.87 -16.13 28.16
CA GLY A 119 -9.09 -17.11 28.93
C GLY A 119 -8.66 -18.35 28.12
N ILE A 120 -8.94 -18.37 26.81
CA ILE A 120 -8.60 -19.46 25.89
C ILE A 120 -7.08 -19.48 25.67
N LYS A 121 -6.44 -20.59 26.06
CA LYS A 121 -4.98 -20.81 25.88
C LYS A 121 -4.69 -21.77 24.73
N ILE A 122 -5.31 -21.54 23.58
CA ILE A 122 -5.02 -22.31 22.37
C ILE A 122 -3.75 -21.74 21.75
N SER A 123 -2.65 -22.47 21.91
CA SER A 123 -1.32 -22.05 21.46
C SER A 123 -1.23 -21.87 19.94
N SER A 124 -2.02 -22.62 19.16
CA SER A 124 -2.08 -22.46 17.70
C SER A 124 -2.71 -21.12 17.29
N LEU A 125 -3.82 -20.70 17.92
CA LEU A 125 -4.44 -19.39 17.67
C LEU A 125 -3.48 -18.25 18.02
N GLN A 126 -2.81 -18.34 19.17
CA GLN A 126 -1.80 -17.36 19.59
C GLN A 126 -0.66 -17.23 18.57
N LYS A 127 -0.11 -18.37 18.13
CA LYS A 127 0.96 -18.39 17.12
C LYS A 127 0.51 -17.80 15.79
N GLN A 128 -0.70 -18.11 15.36
CA GLN A 128 -1.19 -17.67 14.07
C GLN A 128 -1.56 -16.18 14.08
N ILE A 129 -2.14 -15.65 15.16
CA ILE A 129 -2.33 -14.21 15.35
C ILE A 129 -0.97 -13.48 15.37
N ALA A 130 0.03 -14.02 16.07
CA ALA A 130 1.37 -13.45 16.09
C ALA A 130 2.01 -13.44 14.69
N LYS A 131 1.83 -14.51 13.90
CA LYS A 131 2.28 -14.56 12.51
C LYS A 131 1.59 -13.51 11.64
N LEU A 132 0.26 -13.42 11.71
CA LEU A 132 -0.51 -12.41 10.96
C LEU A 132 -0.10 -10.99 11.34
N THR A 133 0.17 -10.75 12.63
CA THR A 133 0.69 -9.46 13.13
C THR A 133 2.05 -9.15 12.50
N SER A 134 2.99 -10.08 12.55
CA SER A 134 4.32 -9.90 11.95
C SER A 134 4.29 -9.70 10.44
N ASP A 135 3.44 -10.46 9.72
CA ASP A 135 3.29 -10.32 8.27
C ASP A 135 2.68 -8.95 7.91
N ASN A 136 1.72 -8.46 8.70
CA ASN A 136 1.09 -7.16 8.52
C ASN A 136 2.06 -6.00 8.82
N GLU A 137 2.89 -6.12 9.85
CA GLU A 137 3.94 -5.15 10.20
C GLU A 137 5.03 -5.06 9.13
N ALA A 138 5.45 -6.20 8.57
CA ALA A 138 6.41 -6.24 7.47
C ALA A 138 5.87 -5.50 6.23
N LEU A 139 4.61 -5.77 5.84
CA LEU A 139 3.94 -5.06 4.75
C LEU A 139 3.80 -3.56 5.02
N ALA A 140 3.50 -3.16 6.26
CA ALA A 140 3.43 -1.75 6.63
C ALA A 140 4.76 -1.03 6.41
N SER A 141 5.88 -1.68 6.75
CA SER A 141 7.22 -1.16 6.48
C SER A 141 7.47 -0.99 4.98
N GLU A 142 7.07 -1.96 4.15
CA GLU A 142 7.24 -1.85 2.70
C GLU A 142 6.37 -0.75 2.08
N ILE A 143 5.13 -0.58 2.53
CA ILE A 143 4.27 0.54 2.10
C ILE A 143 4.93 1.89 2.38
N VAL A 144 5.58 2.05 3.54
CA VAL A 144 6.34 3.27 3.87
C VAL A 144 7.53 3.46 2.92
N ASN A 145 8.25 2.39 2.58
CA ASN A 145 9.34 2.45 1.62
C ASN A 145 8.87 2.86 0.23
N VAL A 146 7.75 2.30 -0.25
CA VAL A 146 7.15 2.65 -1.54
C VAL A 146 6.73 4.12 -1.56
N LYS A 147 6.08 4.61 -0.50
CA LYS A 147 5.72 6.04 -0.36
C LYS A 147 6.95 6.95 -0.45
N ARG A 148 8.02 6.62 0.27
CA ARG A 148 9.26 7.41 0.23
C ARG A 148 9.87 7.45 -1.17
N ARG A 149 9.94 6.29 -1.86
CA ARG A 149 10.46 6.20 -3.23
C ARG A 149 9.63 7.04 -4.20
N LEU A 150 8.30 7.03 -4.07
CA LEU A 150 7.41 7.85 -4.89
C LEU A 150 7.68 9.34 -4.71
N GLU A 151 7.82 9.80 -3.47
CA GLU A 151 8.11 11.21 -3.16
C GLU A 151 9.46 11.65 -3.75
N GLU A 152 10.49 10.81 -3.61
CA GLU A 152 11.81 11.05 -4.21
C GLU A 152 11.75 11.14 -5.73
N GLN A 153 11.00 10.24 -6.39
CA GLN A 153 10.80 10.28 -7.84
C GLN A 153 10.06 11.55 -8.29
N ASN A 154 9.04 12.00 -7.54
CA ASN A 154 8.32 13.23 -7.86
C ASN A 154 9.24 14.46 -7.81
N LEU A 155 10.19 14.52 -6.86
CA LEU A 155 11.18 15.59 -6.79
C LEU A 155 12.15 15.56 -7.98
N ILE A 156 12.58 14.36 -8.41
CA ILE A 156 13.43 14.20 -9.59
C ILE A 156 12.70 14.67 -10.85
N ILE A 157 11.43 14.28 -11.03
CA ILE A 157 10.60 14.70 -12.16
C ILE A 157 10.46 16.23 -12.19
N ALA A 158 10.18 16.85 -11.05
CA ALA A 158 10.09 18.31 -10.95
C ALA A 158 11.42 18.98 -11.35
N SER A 159 12.55 18.49 -10.83
CA SER A 159 13.87 19.02 -11.19
C SER A 159 14.22 18.81 -12.67
N GLN A 160 13.81 17.69 -13.27
CA GLN A 160 13.98 17.45 -14.71
C GLN A 160 13.13 18.41 -15.54
N ALA A 161 11.89 18.68 -15.13
CA ALA A 161 11.03 19.66 -15.79
C ALA A 161 11.68 21.07 -15.77
N ASP A 162 12.23 21.49 -14.63
CA ASP A 162 12.95 22.76 -14.52
C ASP A 162 14.19 22.80 -15.44
N SER A 163 14.96 21.70 -15.50
CA SER A 163 16.11 21.60 -16.40
C SER A 163 15.70 21.66 -17.88
N ILE A 164 14.60 21.02 -18.25
CA ILE A 164 14.05 21.06 -19.62
C ILE A 164 13.63 22.49 -19.97
N ASN A 165 12.90 23.18 -19.09
CA ASN A 165 12.50 24.56 -19.31
C ASN A 165 13.72 25.48 -19.47
N SER A 166 14.75 25.31 -18.63
CA SER A 166 16.00 26.07 -18.77
C SER A 166 16.73 25.78 -20.09
N MET A 167 16.67 24.55 -20.59
CA MET A 167 17.23 24.21 -21.90
C MET A 167 16.44 24.84 -23.05
N ILE A 168 15.11 24.89 -22.93
CA ILE A 168 14.24 25.58 -23.90
C ILE A 168 14.60 27.07 -23.94
N ASP A 169 14.68 27.75 -22.79
CA ASP A 169 15.04 29.17 -22.71
C ASP A 169 16.41 29.46 -23.34
N LYS A 170 17.40 28.61 -23.09
CA LYS A 170 18.74 28.73 -23.70
C LYS A 170 18.70 28.51 -25.20
N ASN A 171 17.91 27.56 -25.67
CA ASN A 171 17.78 27.28 -27.10
C ASN A 171 17.12 28.45 -27.83
N ASP A 172 16.09 29.05 -27.24
CA ASP A 172 15.42 30.24 -27.78
C ASP A 172 16.36 31.45 -27.81
N ALA A 173 17.13 31.65 -26.75
CA ALA A 173 18.15 32.71 -26.70
C ALA A 173 19.25 32.52 -27.79
N LEU A 174 19.72 31.29 -27.98
CA LEU A 174 20.68 30.97 -29.04
C LEU A 174 20.09 31.14 -30.43
N ALA A 175 18.82 30.78 -30.64
CA ALA A 175 18.12 31.00 -31.90
C ALA A 175 18.05 32.50 -32.24
N ALA A 176 17.66 33.34 -31.27
CA ALA A 176 17.64 34.80 -31.42
C ALA A 176 19.04 35.38 -31.69
N GLN A 177 20.07 34.90 -30.98
CA GLN A 177 21.45 35.34 -31.20
C GLN A 177 21.97 34.96 -32.59
N ASN A 178 21.63 33.77 -33.09
CA ASN A 178 21.99 33.33 -34.43
C ASN A 178 21.31 34.19 -35.50
N GLU A 179 20.05 34.55 -35.32
CA GLU A 179 19.33 35.47 -36.21
C GLU A 179 20.01 36.85 -36.23
N GLU A 180 20.30 37.42 -35.05
CA GLU A 180 21.00 38.72 -34.94
C GLU A 180 22.39 38.67 -35.62
N THR A 181 23.14 37.60 -35.38
CA THR A 181 24.48 37.42 -35.97
C THR A 181 24.40 37.29 -37.49
N THR A 182 23.39 36.57 -37.99
CA THR A 182 23.14 36.44 -39.43
C THR A 182 22.81 37.80 -40.05
N ASN A 183 21.95 38.60 -39.42
CA ASN A 183 21.59 39.93 -39.90
C ASN A 183 22.80 40.88 -39.94
N LYS A 184 23.65 40.88 -38.90
CA LYS A 184 24.90 41.66 -38.86
C LYS A 184 25.88 41.23 -39.95
N LEU A 185 25.99 39.92 -40.19
CA LEU A 185 26.85 39.38 -41.25
C LEU A 185 26.39 39.87 -42.63
N ILE A 186 25.07 39.83 -42.90
CA ILE A 186 24.49 40.34 -44.14
C ILE A 186 24.83 41.83 -44.30
N GLN A 187 24.53 42.66 -43.29
CA GLN A 187 24.82 44.09 -43.34
C GLN A 187 26.31 44.39 -43.61
N THR A 188 27.21 43.71 -42.89
CA THR A 188 28.66 43.91 -43.06
C THR A 188 29.12 43.47 -44.46
N THR A 189 28.49 42.42 -45.00
CA THR A 189 28.76 41.92 -46.36
C THR A 189 28.33 42.95 -47.40
N ASP A 190 27.14 43.53 -47.24
CA ASP A 190 26.62 44.57 -48.14
C ASP A 190 27.51 45.83 -48.13
N GLU A 191 27.95 46.28 -46.95
CA GLU A 191 28.88 47.40 -46.78
C GLU A 191 30.25 47.12 -47.46
N LEU A 192 30.77 45.90 -47.33
CA LEU A 192 32.07 45.53 -47.91
C LEU A 192 32.04 45.49 -49.44
N TYR A 193 30.91 45.11 -50.03
CA TYR A 193 30.73 45.02 -51.49
C TYR A 193 30.14 46.28 -52.13
N GLU A 194 30.00 47.38 -51.39
CA GLU A 194 29.58 48.67 -51.92
C GLU A 194 30.69 49.30 -52.80
N ALA A 195 30.41 49.51 -54.09
CA ALA A 195 31.34 50.11 -55.02
C ALA A 195 30.97 51.56 -55.33
N TYR A 196 31.93 52.48 -55.15
CA TYR A 196 31.77 53.90 -55.47
C TYR A 196 32.32 54.19 -56.88
N TYR A 197 31.53 54.87 -57.71
CA TYR A 197 31.98 55.36 -59.02
C TYR A 197 32.19 56.87 -58.98
N VAL A 198 33.20 57.36 -59.70
CA VAL A 198 33.47 58.79 -59.84
C VAL A 198 33.22 59.22 -61.28
N MET A 199 32.37 60.23 -61.47
CA MET A 199 32.08 60.82 -62.79
C MET A 199 32.76 62.18 -62.93
N GLY A 200 33.37 62.41 -64.10
CA GLY A 200 34.05 63.66 -64.42
C GLY A 200 34.59 63.61 -65.83
N THR A 201 35.05 64.75 -66.33
CA THR A 201 35.73 64.78 -67.63
C THR A 201 37.06 64.02 -67.55
N SER A 202 37.52 63.46 -68.67
CA SER A 202 38.80 62.73 -68.72
C SER A 202 39.97 63.55 -68.15
N LYS A 203 39.93 64.88 -68.30
CA LYS A 203 40.94 65.80 -67.76
C LYS A 203 40.91 65.85 -66.23
N GLU A 204 39.73 65.91 -65.62
CA GLU A 204 39.54 65.96 -64.16
C GLU A 204 39.92 64.64 -63.51
N LEU A 205 39.49 63.51 -64.07
CA LEU A 205 39.79 62.17 -63.54
C LEU A 205 41.30 61.83 -63.61
N LYS A 206 41.99 62.31 -64.66
CA LYS A 206 43.46 62.21 -64.78
C LYS A 206 44.20 63.14 -63.81
N ALA A 207 43.64 64.32 -63.52
CA ALA A 207 44.21 65.27 -62.57
C ALA A 207 44.08 64.78 -61.12
N GLN A 208 42.99 64.08 -60.79
CA GLN A 208 42.73 63.48 -59.48
C GLN A 208 43.40 62.10 -59.29
N GLY A 209 44.07 61.56 -60.31
CA GLY A 209 44.77 60.28 -60.23
C GLY A 209 43.86 59.04 -60.24
N ILE A 210 42.57 59.22 -60.53
CA ILE A 210 41.55 58.15 -60.51
C ILE A 210 41.71 57.22 -61.72
N VAL A 211 42.13 57.76 -62.86
CA VAL A 211 42.40 56.99 -64.08
C VAL A 211 43.89 57.10 -64.40
N PRO A 212 44.59 55.99 -64.72
CA PRO A 212 46.00 56.04 -65.08
C PRO A 212 46.23 57.01 -66.23
N LYS A 213 47.28 57.82 -66.11
CA LYS A 213 47.80 58.63 -67.22
C LYS A 213 48.29 57.62 -68.26
N GLY A 214 47.52 57.45 -69.33
CA GLY A 214 47.76 56.41 -70.33
C GLY A 214 49.23 56.33 -70.71
N ILE A 215 49.76 55.10 -70.68
CA ILE A 215 51.06 54.76 -71.27
C ILE A 215 50.84 54.83 -72.77
N GLY A 216 51.52 55.78 -73.43
CA GLY A 216 51.49 55.96 -74.89
C GLY A 216 52.19 54.84 -75.63
#